data_AF-A0A819Y010-F1
#
_entry.id   AF-A0A819Y010-F1
#
_cell.length_a   1.000
_cell.length_b   1.000
_cell.length_c   1.000
_cell.angle_alpha   90.00
_cell.angle_beta   90.00
_cell.angle_gamma   90.00
#
_symmetry.space_group_name_H-M   'P 1'
#
loop_
_entity.id
_entity.type
_entity.pdbx_description
1 polymer ?
#
loop_
_entity_poly.entity_id
_entity_poly.type
_entity_poly.pdbx_seq_one_letter_code
_entity_poly.pdbx_strand_id
1 'polypeptide(L)'
;IDIVRNYTVNYDRTLIFDKIHHEVNQFCSVHTLQEVYIDLFSGINDHLKRTIQNDLNILALGLYISSVRVTKPKIPEAIRRNFETIEQEKTQYMITTAHQQVVEKEAETDCRRAVIEAEKLSQIAKIQYKQKILGKEAEKRIAEIEAEMHLAKERALADANIYKSDTEAESNKIKLTPEYLQWSMYQALAQNTKIYFGNSIPNIFTTDIIIDDQSKQTK
;
A
#
# COMPACT_ATOMS: atom_id res chain seq x y z
N ILE A 1 23.72 -42.81 72.60
CA ILE A 1 24.13 -42.47 73.98
C ILE A 1 25.38 -41.59 74.03
N ASP A 2 26.15 -41.50 72.93
CA ASP A 2 27.43 -40.74 72.92
C ASP A 2 27.29 -39.20 72.86
N ILE A 3 26.23 -38.65 72.26
CA ILE A 3 26.00 -37.20 72.18
C ILE A 3 25.77 -36.59 73.58
N VAL A 4 24.94 -37.25 74.40
CA VAL A 4 24.64 -36.82 75.78
C VAL A 4 25.87 -36.97 76.69
N ARG A 5 26.77 -37.91 76.37
CA ARG A 5 28.02 -38.14 77.11
C ARG A 5 29.10 -37.09 76.81
N ASN A 6 29.14 -36.54 75.59
CA ASN A 6 30.11 -35.54 75.17
C ASN A 6 29.63 -34.09 75.35
N TYR A 7 28.32 -33.82 75.26
CA TYR A 7 27.78 -32.46 75.20
C TYR A 7 26.82 -32.09 76.35
N THR A 8 26.74 -32.92 77.40
CA THR A 8 25.84 -32.70 78.57
C THR A 8 24.36 -32.56 78.19
N VAL A 9 23.49 -32.26 79.17
CA VAL A 9 22.03 -32.16 78.99
C VAL A 9 21.62 -30.97 78.10
N ASN A 10 22.49 -29.95 77.95
CA ASN A 10 22.23 -28.70 77.20
C ASN A 10 22.92 -28.67 75.82
N TYR A 11 23.01 -29.83 75.15
CA TYR A 11 23.64 -29.93 73.82
C TYR A 11 22.91 -29.09 72.76
N ASP A 12 21.62 -28.84 72.95
CA ASP A 12 20.75 -28.05 72.08
C ASP A 12 21.18 -26.58 71.99
N ARG A 13 21.55 -25.96 73.10
CA ARG A 13 21.92 -24.54 73.14
C ARG A 13 23.19 -24.27 72.34
N THR A 14 24.24 -25.04 72.59
CA THR A 14 25.55 -24.80 71.98
C THR A 14 25.63 -25.34 70.55
N LEU A 15 25.01 -26.48 70.24
CA LEU A 15 25.08 -27.07 68.90
C LEU A 15 24.07 -26.48 67.91
N ILE A 16 22.91 -26.02 68.39
CA ILE A 16 21.81 -25.58 67.52
C ILE A 16 21.56 -24.08 67.63
N PHE A 17 21.31 -23.54 68.84
CA PHE A 17 20.94 -22.12 68.98
C PHE A 17 22.07 -21.15 68.64
N ASP A 18 23.25 -21.35 69.21
CA ASP A 18 24.39 -20.45 68.98
C ASP A 18 24.82 -20.45 67.51
N LYS A 19 24.72 -21.62 66.86
CA LYS A 19 25.04 -21.76 65.44
C LYS A 19 24.02 -21.08 64.53
N ILE A 20 22.72 -21.22 64.81
CA ILE A 20 21.65 -20.51 64.08
C ILE A 20 21.88 -18.99 64.15
N HIS A 21 22.19 -18.47 65.34
CA HIS A 21 22.45 -17.04 65.50
C HIS A 21 23.66 -16.56 64.68
N HIS A 22 24.73 -17.35 64.64
CA HIS A 22 25.91 -17.01 63.84
C HIS A 22 25.60 -16.99 62.33
N GLU A 23 24.93 -18.02 61.83
CA GLU A 23 24.57 -18.13 60.40
C GLU A 23 23.59 -17.03 59.95
N VAL A 24 22.60 -16.71 60.78
CA VAL A 24 21.67 -15.61 60.48
C VAL A 24 22.41 -14.27 60.46
N ASN A 25 23.32 -14.03 61.40
CA ASN A 25 24.10 -12.80 61.42
C ASN A 25 25.05 -12.69 60.22
N GLN A 26 25.66 -13.79 59.80
CA GLN A 26 26.48 -13.85 58.59
C GLN A 26 25.64 -13.53 57.35
N PHE A 27 24.45 -14.12 57.25
CA PHE A 27 23.52 -13.87 56.16
C PHE A 27 23.08 -12.40 56.09
N CYS A 28 22.77 -11.81 57.25
CA CYS A 28 22.39 -10.39 57.39
C CYS A 28 23.55 -9.41 57.15
N SER A 29 24.81 -9.88 57.15
CA SER A 29 25.98 -9.03 56.87
C SER A 29 26.28 -8.91 55.37
N VAL A 30 25.85 -9.90 54.58
CA VAL A 30 26.09 -9.94 53.12
C VAL A 30 24.99 -9.22 52.35
N HIS A 31 23.76 -9.22 52.86
CA HIS A 31 22.58 -8.73 52.14
C HIS A 31 22.02 -7.45 52.73
N THR A 32 21.47 -6.60 51.86
CA THR A 32 20.76 -5.40 52.30
C THR A 32 19.39 -5.76 52.88
N LEU A 33 18.88 -4.93 53.79
CA LEU A 33 17.54 -5.12 54.39
C LEU A 33 16.46 -5.26 53.29
N GLN A 34 16.55 -4.49 52.21
CA GLN A 34 15.59 -4.50 51.10
C GLN A 34 15.56 -5.86 50.39
N GLU A 35 16.71 -6.39 50.01
CA GLU A 35 16.83 -7.69 49.33
C GLU A 35 16.35 -8.84 50.23
N VAL A 36 16.68 -8.79 51.52
CA VAL A 36 16.22 -9.78 52.51
C VAL A 36 14.71 -9.75 52.70
N TYR A 37 14.11 -8.55 52.69
CA TYR A 37 12.68 -8.38 52.96
C TYR A 37 11.78 -8.77 51.78
N ILE A 38 12.22 -8.48 50.55
CA ILE A 38 11.42 -8.63 49.33
C ILE A 38 11.70 -9.99 48.66
N ASP A 39 12.96 -10.30 48.40
CA ASP A 39 13.31 -11.36 47.44
C ASP A 39 13.90 -12.62 48.11
N LEU A 40 14.77 -12.45 49.12
CA LEU A 40 15.60 -13.54 49.64
C LEU A 40 14.98 -14.28 50.82
N PHE A 41 13.92 -13.76 51.45
CA PHE A 41 13.34 -14.37 52.65
C PHE A 41 12.86 -15.82 52.44
N SER A 42 12.39 -16.15 51.24
CA SER A 42 11.95 -17.50 50.88
C SER A 42 13.13 -18.49 50.91
N GLY A 43 14.30 -18.08 50.41
CA GLY A 43 15.50 -18.93 50.30
C GLY A 43 16.30 -19.09 51.59
N ILE A 44 16.12 -18.21 52.58
CA ILE A 44 16.86 -18.25 53.86
C ILE A 44 16.58 -19.54 54.62
N ASN A 45 15.31 -19.99 54.65
CA ASN A 45 14.93 -21.18 55.40
C ASN A 45 15.62 -22.43 54.87
N ASP A 46 15.70 -22.57 53.55
CA ASP A 46 16.36 -23.69 52.89
C ASP A 46 17.89 -23.63 53.04
N HIS A 47 18.45 -22.42 52.96
CA HIS A 47 19.89 -22.19 53.20
C HIS A 47 20.27 -22.58 54.63
N LEU A 48 19.57 -22.07 55.64
CA LEU A 48 19.82 -22.40 57.04
C LEU A 48 19.65 -23.89 57.32
N LYS A 49 18.62 -24.52 56.76
CA LYS A 49 18.41 -25.97 56.90
C LYS A 49 19.61 -26.76 56.37
N ARG A 50 20.13 -26.41 55.19
CA ARG A 50 21.29 -27.10 54.60
C ARG A 50 22.55 -26.90 55.43
N THR A 51 22.87 -25.67 55.82
CA THR A 51 24.11 -25.38 56.56
C THR A 51 24.13 -26.11 57.90
N ILE A 52 23.05 -26.01 58.68
CA ILE A 52 23.00 -26.65 60.00
C ILE A 52 22.98 -28.18 59.88
N GLN A 53 22.32 -28.74 58.86
CA GLN A 53 22.34 -30.20 58.64
C GLN A 53 23.76 -30.69 58.32
N ASN A 54 24.54 -29.95 57.53
CA ASN A 54 25.93 -30.29 57.23
C ASN A 54 26.80 -30.27 58.50
N ASP A 55 26.62 -29.27 59.35
CA ASP A 55 27.39 -29.14 60.59
C ASP A 55 27.02 -30.23 61.61
N LEU A 56 25.73 -30.57 61.72
CA LEU A 56 25.27 -31.66 62.59
C LEU A 56 25.77 -33.03 62.11
N ASN A 57 25.90 -33.25 60.80
CA ASN A 57 26.47 -34.49 60.27
C ASN A 57 27.94 -34.69 60.71
N ILE A 58 28.69 -33.61 60.95
CA ILE A 58 30.09 -33.66 61.42
C ILE A 58 30.16 -33.79 62.94
N LEU A 59 29.36 -33.02 63.67
CA LEU A 59 29.47 -32.89 65.13
C LEU A 59 28.69 -33.96 65.90
N ALA A 60 27.55 -34.42 65.38
CA ALA A 60 26.63 -35.29 66.10
C ALA A 60 25.83 -36.18 65.13
N LEU A 61 26.41 -37.34 64.80
CA LEU A 61 25.75 -38.38 64.01
C LEU A 61 24.44 -38.83 64.69
N GLY A 62 23.31 -38.60 64.04
CA GLY A 62 21.98 -39.04 64.51
C GLY A 62 20.95 -37.93 64.77
N LEU A 63 21.30 -36.66 64.58
CA LEU A 63 20.35 -35.54 64.65
C LEU A 63 19.93 -35.09 63.23
N TYR A 64 18.62 -35.01 63.00
CA TYR A 64 18.05 -34.54 61.73
C TYR A 64 17.11 -33.37 61.96
N ILE A 65 17.27 -32.33 61.14
CA ILE A 65 16.41 -31.15 61.20
C ILE A 65 15.23 -31.34 60.26
N SER A 66 14.02 -31.35 60.83
CA SER A 66 12.78 -31.47 60.05
C SER A 66 12.52 -30.21 59.19
N SER A 67 12.40 -29.04 59.84
CA SER A 67 12.23 -27.75 59.17
C SER A 67 12.76 -26.60 60.03
N VAL A 68 13.24 -25.54 59.37
CA VAL A 68 13.66 -24.28 59.99
C VAL A 68 12.76 -23.19 59.44
N ARG A 69 12.21 -22.35 60.32
CA ARG A 69 11.41 -21.19 59.93
C ARG A 69 11.93 -19.97 60.65
N VAL A 70 12.43 -19.01 59.89
CA VAL A 70 12.80 -17.69 60.40
C VAL A 70 11.58 -16.79 60.41
N THR A 71 11.45 -15.97 61.44
CA THR A 71 10.43 -14.93 61.53
C THR A 71 10.90 -13.67 60.82
N LYS A 72 9.99 -12.94 60.17
CA LYS A 72 10.35 -11.68 59.53
C LYS A 72 10.86 -10.68 60.59
N PRO A 73 11.99 -9.99 60.35
CA PRO A 73 12.49 -8.98 61.27
C PRO A 73 11.48 -7.84 61.39
N LYS A 74 11.28 -7.32 62.61
CA LYS A 74 10.44 -6.15 62.84
C LYS A 74 11.21 -4.90 62.44
N ILE A 75 10.84 -4.31 61.31
CA ILE A 75 11.44 -3.06 60.83
C ILE A 75 10.82 -1.88 61.60
N PRO A 76 11.63 -0.96 62.17
CA PRO A 76 11.12 0.27 62.79
C PRO A 76 10.38 1.18 61.80
N GLU A 77 9.31 1.86 62.25
CA GLU A 77 8.48 2.71 61.39
C GLU A 77 9.24 3.84 60.68
N ALA A 78 10.30 4.37 61.30
CA ALA A 78 11.11 5.44 60.73
C ALA A 78 11.77 5.02 59.39
N ILE A 79 12.26 3.77 59.31
CA ILE A 79 12.93 3.27 58.11
C ILE A 79 11.88 2.85 57.06
N ARG A 80 10.73 2.35 57.50
CA ARG A 80 9.63 1.95 56.61
C ARG A 80 9.14 3.11 55.72
N ARG A 81 8.94 4.30 56.29
CA ARG A 81 8.50 5.47 55.50
C ARG A 81 9.51 5.86 54.42
N ASN A 82 10.80 5.82 54.77
CA ASN A 82 11.88 6.11 53.81
C ASN A 82 11.92 5.06 52.69
N PHE A 83 11.70 3.78 53.00
CA PHE A 83 11.62 2.73 51.98
C PHE A 83 10.44 2.94 51.04
N GLU A 84 9.26 3.25 51.56
CA GLU A 84 8.08 3.52 50.75
C GLU A 84 8.33 4.68 49.76
N THR A 85 9.02 5.74 50.20
CA THR A 85 9.41 6.85 49.31
C THR A 85 10.43 6.44 48.24
N ILE A 86 11.50 5.72 48.63
CA ILE A 86 12.54 5.27 47.69
C ILE A 86 11.96 4.33 46.62
N GLU A 87 11.05 3.43 47.01
CA GLU A 87 10.39 2.52 46.06
C GLU A 87 9.45 3.25 45.11
N GLN A 88 8.73 4.26 45.60
CA GLN A 88 7.92 5.13 44.76
C GLN A 88 8.79 5.87 43.74
N GLU A 89 9.87 6.51 44.17
CA GLU A 89 10.81 7.22 43.29
C GLU A 89 11.44 6.30 42.26
N LYS A 90 11.90 5.11 42.66
CA LYS A 90 12.48 4.10 41.75
C LYS A 90 11.46 3.65 40.71
N THR A 91 10.22 3.41 41.13
CA THR A 91 9.13 3.01 40.22
C THR A 91 8.81 4.14 39.24
N GLN A 92 8.69 5.38 39.72
CA GLN A 92 8.47 6.54 38.86
C GLN A 92 9.60 6.73 37.86
N TYR A 93 10.86 6.63 38.29
CA TYR A 93 12.02 6.72 37.41
C TYR A 93 12.01 5.65 36.31
N MET A 94 11.69 4.40 36.67
CA MET A 94 11.55 3.31 35.69
C MET A 94 10.43 3.59 34.68
N ILE A 95 9.28 4.10 35.15
CA ILE A 95 8.16 4.48 34.27
C ILE A 95 8.55 5.61 33.33
N THR A 96 9.16 6.68 33.84
CA THR A 96 9.60 7.82 33.03
C THR A 96 10.62 7.40 31.98
N THR A 97 11.59 6.55 32.36
CA THR A 97 12.61 6.05 31.44
C THR A 97 11.98 5.19 30.33
N ALA A 98 11.07 4.28 30.69
CA ALA A 98 10.35 3.47 29.73
C ALA A 98 9.48 4.33 28.81
N HIS A 99 8.79 5.33 29.35
CA HIS A 99 7.99 6.27 28.59
C HIS A 99 8.84 7.07 27.59
N GLN A 100 10.00 7.58 28.03
CA GLN A 100 10.93 8.29 27.16
C GLN A 100 11.37 7.43 25.96
N GLN A 101 11.67 6.15 26.20
CA GLN A 101 12.03 5.21 25.12
C GLN A 101 10.87 4.94 24.15
N VAL A 102 9.63 4.91 24.64
CA VAL A 102 8.45 4.74 23.78
C VAL A 102 8.26 5.96 22.90
N VAL A 103 8.36 7.17 23.46
CA VAL A 103 8.22 8.43 22.71
C VAL A 103 9.31 8.55 21.64
N GLU A 104 10.55 8.18 21.95
CA GLU A 104 11.65 8.18 20.97
C GLU A 104 11.37 7.23 19.80
N LYS A 105 10.92 6.00 20.09
CA LYS A 105 10.57 5.02 19.05
C LYS A 105 9.32 5.39 18.25
N GLU A 106 8.34 6.01 18.90
CA GLU A 106 7.12 6.49 18.24
C GLU A 106 7.45 7.63 17.27
N ALA A 107 8.29 8.59 17.68
CA ALA A 107 8.79 9.65 16.82
C ALA A 107 9.56 9.09 15.60
N GLU A 108 10.44 8.10 15.81
CA GLU A 108 11.13 7.43 14.69
C GLU A 108 10.13 6.73 13.74
N THR A 109 9.12 6.07 14.31
CA THR A 109 8.08 5.36 13.56
C THR A 109 7.25 6.34 12.73
N ASP A 110 6.89 7.49 13.28
CA ASP A 110 6.12 8.51 12.59
C ASP A 110 6.93 9.20 11.50
N CYS A 111 8.22 9.50 11.73
CA CYS A 111 9.13 9.96 10.69
C CYS A 111 9.20 8.95 9.53
N ARG A 112 9.35 7.66 9.83
CA ARG A 112 9.41 6.62 8.81
C ARG A 112 8.08 6.48 8.06
N ARG A 113 6.95 6.60 8.75
CA ARG A 113 5.61 6.57 8.15
C ARG A 113 5.42 7.73 7.17
N ALA A 114 5.83 8.93 7.55
CA ALA A 114 5.75 10.11 6.68
C ALA A 114 6.59 9.97 5.42
N VAL A 115 7.81 9.39 5.53
CA VAL A 115 8.66 9.12 4.36
C VAL A 115 7.99 8.10 3.42
N ILE A 116 7.48 7.00 3.95
CA ILE A 116 6.79 5.97 3.15
C ILE A 116 5.55 6.57 2.46
N GLU A 117 4.80 7.43 3.14
CA GLU A 117 3.64 8.09 2.56
C GLU A 117 4.02 9.05 1.42
N ALA A 118 5.06 9.86 1.61
CA ALA A 118 5.59 10.75 0.57
C ALA A 118 6.09 9.95 -0.65
N GLU A 119 6.80 8.84 -0.44
CA GLU A 119 7.25 7.96 -1.51
C GLU A 119 6.09 7.33 -2.26
N LYS A 120 5.06 6.84 -1.55
CA LYS A 120 3.85 6.28 -2.14
C LYS A 120 3.15 7.31 -3.04
N LEU A 121 2.98 8.55 -2.56
CA LEU A 121 2.38 9.62 -3.35
C LEU A 121 3.21 9.94 -4.60
N SER A 122 4.54 9.98 -4.48
CA SER A 122 5.44 10.16 -5.61
C SER A 122 5.28 9.05 -6.66
N GLN A 123 5.17 7.79 -6.22
CA GLN A 123 4.96 6.65 -7.12
C GLN A 123 3.59 6.71 -7.82
N ILE A 124 2.53 7.04 -7.10
CA ILE A 124 1.19 7.21 -7.67
C ILE A 124 1.20 8.32 -8.73
N ALA A 125 1.82 9.47 -8.44
CA ALA A 125 1.96 10.57 -9.39
C ALA A 125 2.73 10.15 -10.65
N LYS A 126 3.82 9.37 -10.51
CA LYS A 126 4.56 8.82 -11.65
C LYS A 126 3.70 7.90 -12.51
N ILE A 127 2.88 7.04 -11.91
CA ILE A 127 1.98 6.14 -12.63
C ILE A 127 0.92 6.94 -13.39
N GLN A 128 0.27 7.89 -12.72
CA GLN A 128 -0.74 8.76 -13.36
C GLN A 128 -0.14 9.55 -14.52
N TYR A 129 1.07 10.08 -14.36
CA TYR A 129 1.77 10.81 -15.42
C TYR A 129 2.09 9.90 -16.61
N LYS A 130 2.58 8.68 -16.36
CA LYS A 130 2.80 7.66 -17.41
C LYS A 130 1.50 7.29 -18.13
N GLN A 131 0.41 7.08 -17.41
CA GLN A 131 -0.91 6.82 -17.99
C GLN A 131 -1.36 7.97 -18.89
N LYS A 132 -1.15 9.22 -18.46
CA LYS A 132 -1.49 10.41 -19.25
C LYS A 132 -0.65 10.54 -20.51
N ILE A 133 0.66 10.27 -20.44
CA ILE A 133 1.52 10.25 -21.63
C ILE A 133 1.06 9.17 -22.60
N LEU A 134 0.85 7.94 -22.11
CA LEU A 134 0.42 6.82 -22.94
C LEU A 134 -0.94 7.10 -23.59
N GLY A 135 -1.88 7.69 -22.85
CA GLY A 135 -3.17 8.12 -23.38
C GLY A 135 -3.02 9.16 -24.50
N LYS A 136 -2.16 10.17 -24.32
CA LYS A 136 -1.89 11.17 -25.35
C LYS A 136 -1.19 10.61 -26.58
N GLU A 137 -0.26 9.66 -26.39
CA GLU A 137 0.38 8.96 -27.51
C GLU A 137 -0.62 8.09 -28.27
N ALA A 138 -1.54 7.41 -27.58
CA ALA A 138 -2.60 6.64 -28.21
C ALA A 138 -3.56 7.53 -29.00
N GLU A 139 -3.99 8.66 -28.43
CA GLU A 139 -4.80 9.68 -29.14
C GLU A 139 -4.09 10.16 -30.41
N LYS A 140 -2.77 10.44 -30.32
CA LYS A 140 -1.98 10.85 -31.47
C LYS A 140 -1.95 9.76 -32.55
N ARG A 141 -1.71 8.50 -32.19
CA ARG A 141 -1.71 7.38 -33.16
C ARG A 141 -3.07 7.18 -33.82
N ILE A 142 -4.16 7.31 -33.07
CA ILE A 142 -5.51 7.20 -33.63
C ILE A 142 -5.74 8.32 -34.65
N ALA A 143 -5.38 9.56 -34.31
CA ALA A 143 -5.50 10.69 -35.23
C ALA A 143 -4.65 10.52 -36.50
N GLU A 144 -3.43 9.96 -36.38
CA GLU A 144 -2.57 9.63 -37.53
C GLU A 144 -3.26 8.60 -38.44
N ILE A 145 -3.80 7.52 -37.88
CA ILE A 145 -4.53 6.49 -38.63
C ILE A 145 -5.79 7.07 -39.30
N GLU A 146 -6.57 7.88 -38.58
CA GLU A 146 -7.77 8.52 -39.12
C GLU A 146 -7.44 9.46 -40.28
N ALA A 147 -6.35 10.24 -40.17
CA ALA A 147 -5.88 11.10 -41.24
C ALA A 147 -5.45 10.29 -42.47
N GLU A 148 -4.71 9.20 -42.28
CA GLU A 148 -4.33 8.28 -43.36
C GLU A 148 -5.56 7.65 -44.03
N MET A 149 -6.51 7.18 -43.24
CA MET A 149 -7.78 6.63 -43.73
C MET A 149 -8.58 7.65 -44.53
N HIS A 150 -8.68 8.89 -44.02
CA HIS A 150 -9.39 9.96 -44.71
C HIS A 150 -8.72 10.30 -46.05
N LEU A 151 -7.40 10.44 -46.05
CA LEU A 151 -6.63 10.69 -47.27
C LEU A 151 -6.80 9.56 -48.28
N ALA A 152 -6.71 8.30 -47.84
CA ALA A 152 -6.92 7.14 -48.71
C ALA A 152 -8.34 7.11 -49.29
N LYS A 153 -9.36 7.45 -48.49
CA LYS A 153 -10.75 7.53 -48.91
C LYS A 153 -10.98 8.64 -49.95
N GLU A 154 -10.47 9.84 -49.72
CA GLU A 154 -10.59 10.96 -50.65
C GLU A 154 -9.91 10.65 -51.99
N ARG A 155 -8.73 10.03 -51.95
CA ARG A 155 -8.05 9.55 -53.17
C ARG A 155 -8.90 8.53 -53.93
N ALA A 156 -9.41 7.52 -53.25
CA ALA A 156 -10.25 6.50 -53.87
C ALA A 156 -11.53 7.10 -54.50
N LEU A 157 -12.14 8.11 -53.86
CA LEU A 157 -13.29 8.82 -54.41
C LEU A 157 -12.91 9.66 -55.64
N ALA A 158 -11.79 10.37 -55.60
CA ALA A 158 -11.28 11.12 -56.74
C ALA A 158 -10.99 10.20 -57.93
N ASP A 159 -10.30 9.08 -57.69
CA ASP A 159 -9.98 8.08 -58.72
C ASP A 159 -11.26 7.45 -59.30
N ALA A 160 -12.25 7.15 -58.46
CA ALA A 160 -13.55 6.62 -58.91
C ALA A 160 -14.32 7.65 -59.76
N ASN A 161 -14.28 8.93 -59.40
CA ASN A 161 -14.90 10.01 -60.18
C ASN A 161 -14.21 10.19 -61.53
N ILE A 162 -12.87 10.17 -61.56
CA ILE A 162 -12.09 10.24 -62.80
C ILE A 162 -12.47 9.07 -63.71
N TYR A 163 -12.44 7.83 -63.19
CA TYR A 163 -12.82 6.65 -63.94
C TYR A 163 -14.26 6.71 -64.49
N LYS A 164 -15.20 7.20 -63.68
CA LYS A 164 -16.58 7.42 -64.11
C LYS A 164 -16.68 8.45 -65.23
N SER A 165 -16.02 9.60 -65.11
CA SER A 165 -16.02 10.64 -66.14
C SER A 165 -15.36 10.17 -67.43
N ASP A 166 -14.27 9.42 -67.36
CA ASP A 166 -13.58 8.87 -68.53
C ASP A 166 -14.46 7.86 -69.26
N THR A 167 -15.06 6.91 -68.53
CA THR A 167 -15.98 5.91 -69.11
C THR A 167 -17.25 6.55 -69.70
N GLU A 168 -17.79 7.59 -69.06
CA GLU A 168 -18.89 8.39 -69.61
C GLU A 168 -18.48 9.12 -70.89
N ALA A 169 -17.30 9.73 -70.93
CA ALA A 169 -16.77 10.41 -72.11
C ALA A 169 -16.56 9.43 -73.29
N GLU A 170 -16.02 8.25 -73.04
CA GLU A 170 -15.91 7.18 -74.03
C GLU A 170 -17.27 6.68 -74.51
N SER A 171 -18.21 6.46 -73.59
CA SER A 171 -19.58 6.06 -73.94
C SER A 171 -20.28 7.12 -74.81
N ASN A 172 -20.07 8.39 -74.50
CA ASN A 172 -20.64 9.50 -75.28
C ASN A 172 -20.06 9.58 -76.69
N LYS A 173 -18.76 9.29 -76.87
CA LYS A 173 -18.15 9.18 -78.22
C LYS A 173 -18.84 8.10 -79.06
N ILE A 174 -19.14 6.94 -78.46
CA ILE A 174 -19.80 5.82 -79.15
C ILE A 174 -21.28 6.15 -79.44
N LYS A 175 -21.97 6.82 -78.50
CA LYS A 175 -23.38 7.21 -78.64
C LYS A 175 -23.62 8.36 -79.63
N LEU A 176 -22.57 9.01 -80.13
CA LEU A 176 -22.65 10.14 -81.06
C LEU A 176 -22.97 9.67 -82.49
N THR A 177 -24.06 8.92 -82.65
CA THR A 177 -24.63 8.51 -83.94
C THR A 177 -25.89 9.32 -84.21
N PRO A 178 -26.16 9.71 -85.46
CA PRO A 178 -27.31 10.57 -85.79
C PRO A 178 -28.65 9.92 -85.42
N GLU A 179 -28.74 8.60 -85.54
CA GLU A 179 -29.95 7.81 -85.22
C GLU A 179 -30.26 7.80 -83.71
N TYR A 180 -29.23 7.63 -82.87
CA TYR A 180 -29.38 7.63 -81.42
C TYR A 180 -29.75 9.02 -80.89
N LEU A 181 -29.17 10.09 -81.46
CA LEU A 181 -29.51 11.47 -81.10
C LEU A 181 -30.98 11.80 -81.44
N GLN A 182 -31.47 11.38 -82.60
CA GLN A 182 -32.88 11.54 -82.97
C GLN A 182 -33.79 10.77 -82.01
N TRP A 183 -33.48 9.50 -81.74
CA TRP A 183 -34.25 8.69 -80.78
C TRP A 183 -34.26 9.31 -79.37
N SER A 184 -33.10 9.75 -78.88
CA SER A 184 -32.96 10.40 -77.57
C SER A 184 -33.73 11.73 -77.52
N MET A 185 -33.74 12.50 -78.61
CA MET A 185 -34.52 13.73 -78.70
C MET A 185 -36.02 13.44 -78.63
N TYR A 186 -36.52 12.45 -79.37
CA TYR A 186 -37.92 12.03 -79.30
C TYR A 186 -38.31 11.51 -77.91
N GLN A 187 -37.43 10.74 -77.25
CA GLN A 187 -37.66 10.26 -75.89
C GLN A 187 -37.73 11.41 -74.88
N ALA A 188 -36.80 12.36 -74.94
CA ALA A 188 -36.79 13.54 -74.07
C ALA A 188 -38.00 14.45 -74.31
N LEU A 189 -38.45 14.60 -75.57
CA LEU A 189 -39.69 15.30 -75.92
C LEU A 189 -40.89 14.60 -75.30
N ALA A 190 -41.04 13.28 -75.48
CA ALA A 190 -42.16 12.51 -74.92
C ALA A 190 -42.25 12.56 -73.38
N GLN A 191 -41.10 12.67 -72.70
CA GLN A 191 -41.06 12.78 -71.23
C GLN A 191 -41.34 14.20 -70.72
N ASN A 192 -40.88 15.23 -71.45
CA ASN A 192 -41.03 16.64 -71.05
C ASN A 192 -42.31 17.30 -71.59
N THR A 193 -43.10 16.63 -72.44
CA THR A 193 -44.38 17.15 -72.90
C THR A 193 -45.39 17.24 -71.75
N LYS A 194 -45.43 18.39 -71.08
CA LYS A 194 -46.62 18.85 -70.35
C LYS A 194 -47.65 19.27 -71.39
N ILE A 195 -48.75 18.56 -71.46
CA ILE A 195 -49.83 18.83 -72.40
C ILE A 195 -50.59 20.07 -71.89
N TYR A 196 -50.41 21.22 -72.54
CA TYR A 196 -51.17 22.44 -72.26
C TYR A 196 -52.32 22.56 -73.27
N PHE A 197 -53.57 22.60 -72.78
CA PHE A 197 -54.77 22.79 -73.61
C PHE A 197 -55.25 24.25 -73.54
N GLY A 198 -55.35 24.95 -74.69
CA GLY A 198 -55.86 26.32 -74.80
C GLY A 198 -55.70 26.92 -76.21
N ASN A 199 -56.44 28.00 -76.53
CA ASN A 199 -56.59 28.55 -77.89
C ASN A 199 -55.35 29.24 -78.51
N SER A 200 -54.18 29.18 -77.87
CA SER A 200 -52.91 29.68 -78.42
C SER A 200 -51.70 28.94 -77.86
N ILE A 201 -51.13 28.01 -78.63
CA ILE A 201 -49.90 27.29 -78.31
C ILE A 201 -48.70 28.09 -78.84
N PRO A 202 -47.63 28.35 -78.05
CA PRO A 202 -46.41 28.95 -78.54
C PRO A 202 -45.67 28.00 -79.50
N ASN A 203 -45.41 28.43 -80.73
CA ASN A 203 -44.57 27.71 -81.70
C ASN A 203 -43.10 27.75 -81.24
N ILE A 204 -42.66 26.73 -80.51
CA ILE A 204 -41.25 26.57 -80.09
C ILE A 204 -40.45 25.76 -81.13
N PHE A 205 -41.09 25.16 -82.14
CA PHE A 205 -40.44 24.22 -83.08
C PHE A 205 -40.49 24.61 -84.57
N THR A 206 -40.84 25.84 -84.92
CA THR A 206 -40.76 26.32 -86.32
C THR A 206 -39.84 27.52 -86.41
N THR A 207 -38.54 27.28 -86.33
CA THR A 207 -37.54 28.13 -86.98
C THR A 207 -36.60 27.21 -87.72
N ASP A 208 -36.53 27.45 -89.02
CA ASP A 208 -35.82 26.70 -90.03
C ASP A 208 -34.35 26.47 -89.67
N ILE A 209 -33.88 25.23 -89.78
CA ILE A 209 -32.48 24.96 -90.07
C ILE A 209 -32.29 25.34 -91.54
N ILE A 210 -32.13 26.64 -91.78
CA ILE A 210 -31.60 27.16 -93.03
C ILE A 210 -30.14 26.71 -93.09
N ILE A 211 -29.88 25.81 -94.02
CA ILE A 211 -28.57 25.65 -94.64
C ILE A 211 -28.29 27.01 -95.30
N ASP A 212 -27.41 27.83 -94.72
CA ASP A 212 -26.82 28.95 -95.44
C ASP A 212 -25.31 28.75 -95.53
N ASP A 213 -24.89 28.41 -96.74
CA ASP A 213 -23.51 28.43 -97.19
C ASP A 213 -23.23 29.86 -97.68
N GLN A 214 -22.42 30.62 -96.95
CA GLN A 214 -21.79 31.84 -97.44
C GLN A 214 -20.32 31.85 -97.02
N SER A 215 -19.48 31.39 -97.94
CA SER A 215 -18.05 31.66 -97.94
C SER A 215 -17.74 33.17 -98.12
N LYS A 216 -16.78 33.67 -97.32
CA LYS A 216 -15.85 34.82 -97.55
C LYS A 216 -16.41 36.25 -97.61
N GLN A 217 -15.94 37.13 -96.70
CA GLN A 217 -14.88 38.13 -96.99
C GLN A 217 -14.52 39.04 -95.78
N THR A 218 -13.26 38.94 -95.33
CA THR A 218 -12.33 40.01 -94.94
C THR A 218 -12.82 41.29 -94.23
N LYS A 219 -12.30 41.50 -93.02
CA LYS A 219 -11.21 42.47 -92.75
C LYS A 219 -10.32 41.96 -91.63
#